data_AF-A0A9P1EZV4-F1
#
_entry.id   AF-A0A9P1EZV4-F1
#
_cell.length_a   1.000
_cell.length_b   1.000
_cell.length_c   1.000
_cell.angle_alpha   90.00
_cell.angle_beta   90.00
_cell.angle_gamma   90.00
#
_symmetry.space_group_name_H-M   'P 1'
#
loop_
_entity.id
_entity.type
_entity.pdbx_description
1 polymer ?
#
loop_
_entity_poly.entity_id
_entity_poly.type
_entity_poly.pdbx_seq_one_letter_code
_entity_poly.pdbx_strand_id
1 'polypeptide(L)'
;MWILVGLLLVRTLHATQNKSLASNPKCQSLTDCPTGYSNCSKVHGINGNRCIRNVTQLCTGGVPNLPFRPCTRMRDCTDALQTYQGWCDYETKLCCGLPADSEDPMTCPDRLTPLYGQEKCTEVEKGMVYSGNSKQKGGLCYKGYSCPPKITNVHDMAFGSMTFRTNVDCLLDRPVGEKYSFMFCHNETGNLWVIGQLNVNGDEVRKHWTQCQLNEDCGKGFVCVKEDLCRYRCYEDPTEVIDYDSIILQVLAMFLLPLIFLASVIFLTVKYLD
;
A
#
# COMPACT_ATOMS: atom_id res chain seq x y z
N MET A 1 28.77 -61.30 20.38
CA MET A 1 27.65 -60.54 20.98
C MET A 1 27.83 -59.10 20.51
N TRP A 2 27.29 -58.76 19.32
CA TRP A 2 26.19 -57.79 19.10
C TRP A 2 26.49 -56.41 19.74
N ILE A 3 26.44 -55.22 19.12
CA ILE A 3 25.79 -54.69 17.90
C ILE A 3 26.24 -53.23 17.66
N LEU A 4 26.28 -52.83 16.38
CA LEU A 4 26.02 -51.53 15.70
C LEU A 4 26.59 -50.21 16.28
N VAL A 5 27.39 -49.46 15.51
CA VAL A 5 27.00 -48.57 14.38
C VAL A 5 26.09 -47.42 14.84
N GLY A 6 26.66 -46.22 14.86
CA GLY A 6 25.97 -44.94 15.03
C GLY A 6 26.74 -43.80 14.34
N LEU A 7 27.09 -44.03 13.07
CA LEU A 7 27.57 -43.01 12.15
C LEU A 7 26.51 -41.90 11.99
N LEU A 8 26.99 -40.66 11.96
CA LEU A 8 26.44 -39.55 11.17
C LEU A 8 24.96 -39.20 11.38
N LEU A 9 24.70 -38.33 12.35
CA LEU A 9 23.64 -37.33 12.22
C LEU A 9 24.25 -35.94 12.39
N VAL A 10 25.13 -35.57 11.44
CA VAL A 10 25.20 -34.17 11.01
C VAL A 10 23.80 -33.86 10.51
N ARG A 11 23.00 -33.18 11.33
CA ARG A 11 21.79 -32.50 10.85
C ARG A 11 22.29 -31.48 9.82
N THR A 12 22.29 -31.89 8.55
CA THR A 12 22.26 -30.97 7.43
C THR A 12 20.93 -30.23 7.57
N LEU A 13 20.99 -29.13 8.31
CA LEU A 13 20.18 -27.96 8.00
C LEU A 13 20.26 -27.80 6.49
N HIS A 14 19.21 -28.22 5.79
CA HIS A 14 18.94 -27.75 4.45
C HIS A 14 18.63 -26.26 4.63
N ALA A 15 19.70 -25.47 4.72
CA ALA A 15 19.67 -24.12 4.25
C ALA A 15 19.20 -24.22 2.81
N THR A 16 17.90 -23.97 2.60
CA THR A 16 17.37 -23.58 1.30
C THR A 16 18.21 -22.39 0.88
N GLN A 17 19.29 -22.66 0.14
CA GLN A 17 20.00 -21.64 -0.58
C GLN A 17 18.93 -20.98 -1.45
N ASN A 18 18.57 -19.75 -1.09
CA ASN A 18 17.84 -18.84 -1.97
C ASN A 18 18.75 -18.57 -3.18
N LYS A 19 18.85 -19.55 -4.08
CA LYS A 19 19.40 -19.31 -5.41
C LYS A 19 18.46 -18.30 -6.05
N SER A 20 19.00 -17.12 -6.33
CA SER A 20 18.28 -16.06 -7.04
C SER A 20 17.67 -16.64 -8.32
N LEU A 21 16.39 -16.36 -8.58
CA LEU A 21 15.69 -16.76 -9.81
C LEU A 21 16.43 -16.32 -11.08
N ALA A 22 17.26 -15.28 -11.00
CA ALA A 22 18.12 -14.83 -12.09
C ALA A 22 19.13 -15.90 -12.54
N SER A 23 19.56 -16.77 -11.61
CA SER A 23 20.52 -17.85 -11.85
C SER A 23 19.91 -19.12 -12.44
N ASN A 24 18.58 -19.18 -12.56
CA ASN A 24 17.92 -20.34 -13.14
C ASN A 24 18.17 -20.43 -14.66
N PRO A 25 18.12 -21.63 -15.26
CA PRO A 25 18.27 -21.81 -16.70
C PRO A 25 17.22 -21.01 -17.48
N LYS A 26 17.60 -20.48 -18.64
CA LYS A 26 16.64 -19.90 -19.60
C LYS A 26 15.84 -21.03 -20.24
N CYS A 27 14.61 -20.73 -20.61
CA CYS A 27 13.75 -21.67 -21.32
C CYS A 27 12.84 -20.90 -22.30
N GLN A 28 12.29 -21.60 -23.28
CA GLN A 28 11.15 -21.15 -24.08
C GLN A 28 9.89 -21.95 -23.71
N SER A 29 10.09 -23.21 -23.30
CA SER A 29 9.06 -24.15 -22.88
C SER A 29 9.53 -24.98 -21.67
N LEU A 30 8.62 -25.71 -21.02
CA LEU A 30 8.95 -26.56 -19.89
C LEU A 30 9.93 -27.69 -20.25
N THR A 31 9.92 -28.16 -21.51
CA THR A 31 10.82 -29.23 -21.98
C THR A 31 12.28 -28.81 -22.06
N ASP A 32 12.56 -27.50 -22.10
CA ASP A 32 13.92 -26.96 -22.08
C ASP A 32 14.52 -26.99 -20.66
N CYS A 33 13.69 -27.26 -19.65
CA CYS A 33 14.10 -27.22 -18.27
C CYS A 33 14.73 -28.53 -17.80
N PRO A 34 15.85 -28.46 -17.04
CA PRO A 34 16.43 -29.66 -16.45
C PRO A 34 15.45 -30.39 -15.53
N THR A 35 15.74 -31.66 -15.23
CA THR A 35 14.91 -32.46 -14.33
C THR A 35 14.78 -31.82 -12.95
N GLY A 36 13.55 -31.77 -12.43
CA GLY A 36 13.22 -31.17 -11.14
C GLY A 36 12.80 -29.71 -11.18
N TYR A 37 12.62 -29.12 -12.37
CA TYR A 37 11.93 -27.85 -12.59
C TYR A 37 10.46 -28.10 -12.94
N SER A 38 9.58 -27.24 -12.44
CA SER A 38 8.12 -27.40 -12.54
C SER A 38 7.47 -26.42 -13.51
N ASN A 39 8.15 -25.34 -13.89
CA ASN A 39 7.60 -24.35 -14.81
C ASN A 39 8.68 -23.65 -15.67
N CYS A 40 8.29 -23.09 -16.80
CA CYS A 40 9.09 -22.17 -17.61
C CYS A 40 8.37 -20.84 -17.72
N SER A 41 8.89 -19.76 -17.15
CA SER A 41 8.10 -18.52 -17.06
C SER A 41 8.92 -17.24 -16.98
N LYS A 42 8.31 -16.14 -17.42
CA LYS A 42 8.90 -14.80 -17.35
C LYS A 42 8.92 -14.32 -15.90
N VAL A 43 10.10 -13.90 -15.44
CA VAL A 43 10.29 -13.33 -14.10
C VAL A 43 10.55 -11.83 -14.25
N HIS A 44 9.91 -11.01 -13.43
CA HIS A 44 10.10 -9.57 -13.46
C HIS A 44 11.57 -9.20 -13.19
N GLY A 45 12.08 -8.16 -13.87
CA GLY A 45 13.47 -7.71 -13.74
C GLY A 45 14.52 -8.63 -14.37
N ILE A 46 14.12 -9.75 -15.00
CA ILE A 46 15.03 -10.72 -15.62
C ILE A 46 14.69 -10.89 -17.11
N ASN A 47 15.70 -10.81 -17.97
CA ASN A 47 15.50 -10.94 -19.42
C ASN A 47 15.28 -12.41 -19.84
N GLY A 48 14.12 -12.70 -20.44
CA GLY A 48 13.69 -14.01 -20.94
C GLY A 48 13.05 -14.90 -19.87
N ASN A 49 12.41 -16.00 -20.29
CA ASN A 49 11.80 -16.94 -19.36
C ASN A 49 12.88 -17.74 -18.60
N ARG A 50 12.53 -18.22 -17.41
CA ARG A 50 13.38 -18.99 -16.53
C ARG A 50 12.68 -20.28 -16.12
N CYS A 51 13.45 -21.35 -16.00
CA CYS A 51 12.99 -22.56 -15.38
C CYS A 51 12.77 -22.31 -13.88
N ILE A 52 11.61 -22.66 -13.36
CA ILE A 52 11.25 -22.44 -11.97
C ILE A 52 11.17 -23.78 -11.27
N ARG A 53 12.01 -23.93 -10.23
CA ARG A 53 12.08 -25.17 -9.47
C ARG A 53 10.89 -25.29 -8.53
N ASN A 54 10.67 -24.24 -7.76
CA ASN A 54 9.56 -24.09 -6.85
C ASN A 54 8.84 -22.78 -7.14
N VAL A 55 7.57 -22.89 -7.53
CA VAL A 55 6.72 -21.73 -7.89
C VAL A 55 6.47 -20.80 -6.71
N THR A 56 6.60 -21.27 -5.46
CA THR A 56 6.46 -20.41 -4.27
C THR A 56 7.56 -19.36 -4.17
N GLN A 57 8.68 -19.51 -4.90
CA GLN A 57 9.77 -18.52 -4.93
C GLN A 57 9.42 -17.26 -5.73
N LEU A 58 8.33 -17.28 -6.50
CA LEU A 58 7.93 -16.16 -7.36
C LEU A 58 7.19 -15.04 -6.63
N CYS A 59 6.65 -15.33 -5.45
CA CYS A 59 6.00 -14.35 -4.61
C CYS A 59 6.83 -14.18 -3.35
N THR A 60 6.86 -12.97 -2.80
CA THR A 60 7.57 -12.72 -1.55
C THR A 60 6.88 -13.44 -0.38
N GLY A 61 5.55 -13.59 -0.48
CA GLY A 61 4.78 -14.58 0.28
C GLY A 61 3.66 -15.16 -0.55
N GLY A 62 3.08 -16.26 -0.09
CA GLY A 62 1.95 -16.92 -0.76
C GLY A 62 2.36 -17.72 -1.99
N VAL A 63 1.43 -17.84 -2.93
CA VAL A 63 1.63 -18.57 -4.19
C VAL A 63 1.29 -17.68 -5.38
N PRO A 64 2.02 -17.80 -6.50
CA PRO A 64 1.70 -17.06 -7.71
C PRO A 64 0.39 -17.58 -8.35
N ASN A 65 -0.44 -16.67 -8.84
CA ASN A 65 -1.64 -17.04 -9.59
C ASN A 65 -1.25 -17.67 -10.92
N LEU A 66 -1.91 -18.76 -11.30
CA LEU A 66 -1.72 -19.42 -12.58
C LEU A 66 -2.81 -19.00 -13.58
N PRO A 67 -2.48 -18.74 -14.86
CA PRO A 67 -1.12 -18.56 -15.39
C PRO A 67 -0.45 -17.32 -14.79
N PHE A 68 0.89 -17.30 -14.70
CA PHE A 68 1.60 -16.18 -14.09
C PHE A 68 1.34 -14.87 -14.83
N ARG A 69 0.97 -13.85 -14.07
CA ARG A 69 0.63 -12.53 -14.59
C ARG A 69 1.52 -11.46 -13.92
N PRO A 70 2.24 -10.64 -14.71
CA PRO A 70 2.87 -9.45 -14.18
C PRO A 70 1.79 -8.44 -13.80
N CYS A 71 2.09 -7.60 -12.82
CA CYS A 71 1.18 -6.58 -12.34
C CYS A 71 1.92 -5.34 -11.90
N THR A 72 1.25 -4.20 -12.01
CA THR A 72 1.62 -2.95 -11.37
C THR A 72 0.63 -2.60 -10.26
N ARG A 73 -0.63 -3.02 -10.41
CA ARG A 73 -1.73 -2.84 -9.46
C ARG A 73 -2.50 -4.14 -9.23
N MET A 74 -3.31 -4.18 -8.19
CA MET A 74 -4.11 -5.36 -7.84
C MET A 74 -5.14 -5.70 -8.94
N ARG A 75 -5.69 -4.69 -9.61
CA ARG A 75 -6.61 -4.86 -10.75
C ARG A 75 -6.00 -5.52 -11.98
N ASP A 76 -4.68 -5.49 -12.13
CA ASP A 76 -4.03 -6.22 -13.24
C ASP A 76 -4.12 -7.74 -13.04
N CYS A 77 -4.40 -8.18 -11.81
CA CYS A 77 -4.49 -9.59 -11.46
C CYS A 77 -5.87 -10.19 -11.69
N THR A 78 -6.92 -9.37 -11.73
CA THR A 78 -8.29 -9.84 -11.81
C THR A 78 -9.27 -8.75 -12.24
N ASP A 79 -10.29 -9.14 -13.00
CA ASP A 79 -11.42 -8.27 -13.31
C ASP A 79 -12.44 -8.24 -12.15
N ALA A 80 -12.36 -9.20 -11.22
CA ALA A 80 -13.29 -9.40 -10.11
C ALA A 80 -12.73 -8.87 -8.77
N LEU A 81 -12.41 -7.57 -8.71
CA LEU A 81 -11.76 -6.92 -7.56
C LEU A 81 -12.45 -7.18 -6.20
N GLN A 82 -13.78 -7.24 -6.16
CA GLN A 82 -14.53 -7.35 -4.91
C GLN A 82 -14.36 -8.71 -4.20
N THR A 83 -14.21 -9.78 -4.98
CA THR A 83 -14.10 -11.16 -4.47
C THR A 83 -12.67 -11.68 -4.46
N TYR A 84 -11.73 -10.92 -5.02
CA TYR A 84 -10.35 -11.35 -5.15
C TYR A 84 -9.63 -11.36 -3.79
N GLN A 85 -8.95 -12.47 -3.51
CA GLN A 85 -8.18 -12.71 -2.28
C GLN A 85 -6.68 -12.82 -2.57
N GLY A 86 -6.19 -12.03 -3.53
CA GLY A 86 -4.78 -11.93 -3.84
C GLY A 86 -4.30 -10.48 -3.87
N TRP A 87 -3.06 -10.29 -4.30
CA TRP A 87 -2.42 -8.99 -4.40
C TRP A 87 -1.45 -8.94 -5.58
N CYS A 88 -1.03 -7.72 -5.92
CA CYS A 88 0.15 -7.53 -6.73
C CYS A 88 1.36 -7.42 -5.81
N ASP A 89 2.30 -8.36 -5.90
CA ASP A 89 3.50 -8.37 -5.03
C ASP A 89 4.37 -7.14 -5.30
N TYR A 90 4.68 -6.40 -4.24
CA TYR A 90 5.41 -5.15 -4.35
C TYR A 90 6.84 -5.34 -4.87
N GLU A 91 7.49 -6.45 -4.51
CA GLU A 91 8.87 -6.73 -4.93
C GLU A 91 8.91 -7.41 -6.29
N THR A 92 8.15 -8.51 -6.44
CA THR A 92 8.26 -9.37 -7.62
C THR A 92 7.39 -8.90 -8.77
N LYS A 93 6.46 -7.96 -8.54
CA LYS A 93 5.53 -7.43 -9.53
C LYS A 93 4.74 -8.53 -10.24
N LEU A 94 4.38 -9.56 -9.49
CA LEU A 94 3.58 -10.70 -9.93
C LEU A 94 2.28 -10.79 -9.12
N CYS A 95 1.25 -11.31 -9.76
CA CYS A 95 -0.01 -11.62 -9.10
C CYS A 95 0.14 -12.82 -8.19
N CYS A 96 -0.09 -12.60 -6.91
CA CYS A 96 0.07 -13.57 -5.85
C CYS A 96 -1.22 -13.71 -5.05
N GLY A 97 -1.42 -14.86 -4.42
CA GLY A 97 -2.60 -15.17 -3.63
C GLY A 97 -2.26 -16.00 -2.41
N LEU A 98 -3.24 -16.14 -1.53
CA LEU A 98 -3.14 -17.04 -0.39
C LEU A 98 -3.09 -18.50 -0.89
N PRO A 99 -2.19 -19.33 -0.37
CA PRO A 99 -2.29 -20.77 -0.53
C PRO A 99 -3.61 -21.26 0.07
N ALA A 100 -4.24 -22.25 -0.54
CA ALA A 100 -5.53 -22.80 -0.08
C ALA A 100 -5.51 -23.27 1.38
N ASP A 101 -4.34 -23.70 1.87
CA ASP A 101 -4.14 -24.29 3.20
C ASP A 101 -3.36 -23.37 4.18
N SER A 102 -3.26 -22.07 3.89
CA SER A 102 -2.47 -21.14 4.73
C SER A 102 -3.23 -20.73 5.99
N GLU A 103 -2.73 -21.13 7.16
CA GLU A 103 -3.19 -20.61 8.46
C GLU A 103 -2.60 -19.23 8.79
N ASP A 104 -1.48 -18.86 8.15
CA ASP A 104 -0.82 -17.58 8.39
C ASP A 104 -1.52 -16.45 7.61
N PRO A 105 -2.01 -15.40 8.29
CA PRO A 105 -2.55 -14.23 7.61
C PRO A 105 -1.39 -13.46 6.96
N MET A 106 -1.32 -13.51 5.62
CA MET A 106 -0.40 -12.69 4.80
C MET A 106 -0.96 -11.27 4.61
N THR A 107 -1.55 -10.73 5.67
CA THR A 107 -2.19 -9.43 5.73
C THR A 107 -1.48 -8.55 6.74
N CYS A 108 -1.67 -7.25 6.60
CA CYS A 108 -1.35 -6.26 7.60
C CYS A 108 -2.15 -6.49 8.91
N PRO A 109 -1.82 -5.77 10.00
CA PRO A 109 -2.51 -5.91 11.29
C PRO A 109 -4.02 -5.63 11.23
N ASP A 110 -4.48 -4.87 10.23
CA ASP A 110 -5.89 -4.62 9.92
C ASP A 110 -6.66 -5.87 9.41
N ARG A 111 -5.95 -6.97 9.10
CA ARG A 111 -6.47 -8.23 8.57
C ARG A 111 -7.16 -8.12 7.20
N LEU A 112 -6.99 -7.01 6.51
CA LEU A 112 -7.65 -6.72 5.23
C LEU A 112 -6.63 -6.42 4.14
N THR A 113 -5.65 -5.59 4.47
CA THR A 113 -4.66 -5.12 3.51
C THR A 113 -3.60 -6.21 3.28
N PRO A 114 -3.35 -6.66 2.03
CA PRO A 114 -2.33 -7.65 1.76
C PRO A 114 -0.93 -7.12 2.09
N LEU A 115 -0.18 -7.88 2.91
CA LEU A 115 1.11 -7.45 3.47
C LEU A 115 2.13 -7.18 2.36
N TYR A 116 2.37 -8.19 1.53
CA TYR A 116 3.35 -8.14 0.44
C TYR A 116 2.89 -7.29 -0.74
N GLY A 117 1.67 -6.75 -0.70
CA GLY A 117 1.22 -5.73 -1.64
C GLY A 117 1.63 -4.32 -1.24
N GLN A 118 2.08 -4.09 0.00
CA GLN A 118 2.45 -2.76 0.49
C GLN A 118 3.92 -2.41 0.22
N GLU A 119 4.25 -1.12 0.32
CA GLU A 119 5.62 -0.63 0.24
C GLU A 119 6.49 -1.17 1.38
N LYS A 120 7.79 -1.31 1.12
CA LYS A 120 8.76 -1.68 2.15
C LYS A 120 9.09 -0.52 3.08
N CYS A 121 9.24 -0.85 4.36
CA CYS A 121 9.88 0.03 5.32
C CYS A 121 11.41 0.03 5.14
N THR A 122 12.03 1.14 5.53
CA THR A 122 13.49 1.26 5.64
C THR A 122 13.94 0.95 7.06
N GLU A 123 15.24 0.66 7.25
CA GLU A 123 15.84 0.50 8.60
C GLU A 123 15.16 -0.58 9.46
N VAL A 124 14.68 -1.65 8.82
CA VAL A 124 14.01 -2.77 9.49
C VAL A 124 15.02 -3.59 10.30
N GLU A 125 14.71 -3.83 11.57
CA GLU A 125 15.53 -4.65 12.44
C GLU A 125 15.19 -6.13 12.25
N LYS A 126 16.22 -6.94 11.99
CA LYS A 126 16.04 -8.37 11.73
C LYS A 126 15.46 -9.07 12.96
N GLY A 127 14.32 -9.74 12.79
CA GLY A 127 13.65 -10.50 13.84
C GLY A 127 12.62 -9.68 14.63
N MET A 128 12.54 -8.37 14.44
CA MET A 128 11.54 -7.51 15.09
C MET A 128 10.32 -7.35 14.20
N VAL A 129 9.15 -7.73 14.72
CA VAL A 129 7.87 -7.68 13.98
C VAL A 129 7.46 -6.25 13.65
N TYR A 130 7.64 -5.31 14.58
CA TYR A 130 7.32 -3.89 14.40
C TYR A 130 8.61 -3.08 14.44
N SER A 131 9.25 -2.89 13.28
CA SER A 131 10.52 -2.15 13.18
C SER A 131 10.71 -1.51 11.81
N GLY A 132 11.51 -0.44 11.80
CA GLY A 132 11.79 0.37 10.61
C GLY A 132 10.88 1.59 10.48
N ASN A 133 11.08 2.31 9.37
CA ASN A 133 10.42 3.57 9.06
C ASN A 133 9.61 3.46 7.77
N SER A 134 8.35 3.91 7.84
CA SER A 134 7.49 4.01 6.65
C SER A 134 7.71 5.36 5.97
N LYS A 135 7.77 5.34 4.64
CA LYS A 135 7.75 6.58 3.83
C LYS A 135 6.38 7.24 3.81
N GLN A 136 5.32 6.45 4.00
CA GLN A 136 3.96 6.94 4.04
C GLN A 136 3.63 7.42 5.45
N LYS A 137 3.19 8.68 5.55
CA LYS A 137 2.66 9.21 6.82
C LYS A 137 1.50 8.35 7.30
N GLY A 138 1.44 8.10 8.61
CA GLY A 138 0.42 7.22 9.22
C GLY A 138 0.67 5.71 9.05
N GLY A 139 1.70 5.31 8.30
CA GLY A 139 2.05 3.90 8.11
C GLY A 139 2.79 3.30 9.31
N LEU A 140 2.36 2.12 9.76
CA LEU A 140 3.04 1.31 10.76
C LEU A 140 3.90 0.25 10.07
N CYS A 141 5.18 0.18 10.40
CA CYS A 141 6.04 -0.89 9.90
C CYS A 141 5.72 -2.22 10.58
N TYR A 142 5.27 -3.19 9.80
CA TYR A 142 4.94 -4.53 10.24
C TYR A 142 5.59 -5.55 9.30
N LYS A 143 6.41 -6.45 9.87
CA LYS A 143 7.21 -7.44 9.14
C LYS A 143 8.02 -6.85 7.97
N GLY A 144 8.47 -5.59 8.13
CA GLY A 144 9.23 -4.85 7.12
C GLY A 144 8.42 -4.17 6.01
N TYR A 145 7.08 -4.16 6.11
CA TYR A 145 6.18 -3.50 5.17
C TYR A 145 5.38 -2.39 5.84
N SER A 146 5.09 -1.33 5.10
CA SER A 146 4.27 -0.21 5.56
C SER A 146 2.80 -0.59 5.53
N CYS A 147 2.25 -0.87 6.70
CA CYS A 147 0.87 -1.29 6.86
C CYS A 147 -0.02 -0.18 7.44
N PRO A 148 -1.33 -0.21 7.15
CA PRO A 148 -2.26 0.55 7.96
C PRO A 148 -2.23 0.02 9.40
N PRO A 149 -2.37 0.91 10.40
CA PRO A 149 -2.52 0.51 11.79
C PRO A 149 -3.85 -0.24 12.00
N LYS A 150 -3.91 -1.04 13.06
CA LYS A 150 -5.03 -1.93 13.35
C LYS A 150 -6.25 -1.13 13.81
N ILE A 151 -7.33 -1.17 13.03
CA ILE A 151 -8.62 -0.64 13.44
C ILE A 151 -9.43 -1.76 14.11
N THR A 152 -9.61 -1.71 15.44
CA THR A 152 -10.35 -2.75 16.18
C THR A 152 -11.80 -2.41 16.50
N ASN A 153 -12.17 -1.13 16.64
CA ASN A 153 -13.53 -0.68 16.92
C ASN A 153 -13.70 0.82 16.65
N VAL A 154 -14.95 1.28 16.47
CA VAL A 154 -15.34 2.71 16.40
C VAL A 154 -14.94 3.50 17.66
N HIS A 155 -14.86 2.80 18.80
CA HIS A 155 -14.56 3.37 20.11
C HIS A 155 -13.13 3.08 20.60
N ASP A 156 -12.42 2.17 19.94
CA ASP A 156 -10.98 2.00 20.18
C ASP A 156 -10.28 3.07 19.35
N MET A 157 -9.86 4.15 20.00
CA MET A 157 -9.09 5.27 19.44
C MET A 157 -7.67 4.87 18.95
N ALA A 158 -7.52 3.67 18.39
CA ALA A 158 -6.37 3.28 17.59
C ALA A 158 -6.70 3.38 16.10
N PHE A 159 -7.50 4.40 15.71
CA PHE A 159 -7.36 4.96 14.37
C PHE A 159 -5.87 5.21 14.12
N GLY A 160 -5.41 4.98 12.90
CA GLY A 160 -4.13 5.55 12.52
C GLY A 160 -4.16 7.03 12.82
N SER A 161 -3.07 7.56 13.39
CA SER A 161 -2.96 8.99 13.67
C SER A 161 -3.22 9.79 12.40
N MET A 162 -2.82 9.26 11.24
CA MET A 162 -3.02 9.90 9.94
C MET A 162 -3.69 8.96 8.94
N THR A 163 -4.37 9.57 7.99
CA THR A 163 -4.98 8.93 6.83
C THR A 163 -3.92 8.19 6.00
N PHE A 164 -4.18 6.93 5.68
CA PHE A 164 -3.19 6.01 5.10
C PHE A 164 -3.68 5.46 3.75
N ARG A 165 -2.78 5.44 2.76
CA ARG A 165 -3.06 4.88 1.44
C ARG A 165 -2.73 3.39 1.41
N THR A 166 -3.69 2.56 1.05
CA THR A 166 -3.41 1.14 0.76
C THR A 166 -3.12 0.92 -0.72
N ASN A 167 -2.46 -0.18 -1.06
CA ASN A 167 -2.37 -0.67 -2.45
C ASN A 167 -3.55 -1.57 -2.87
N VAL A 168 -4.66 -1.57 -2.11
CA VAL A 168 -5.88 -2.28 -2.48
C VAL A 168 -6.66 -1.40 -3.46
N ASP A 169 -6.95 -1.91 -4.66
CA ASP A 169 -7.76 -1.17 -5.64
C ASP A 169 -9.26 -1.25 -5.30
N CYS A 170 -9.99 -0.21 -5.70
CA CYS A 170 -11.44 -0.11 -5.59
C CYS A 170 -12.07 0.35 -6.91
N LEU A 171 -13.40 0.33 -6.94
CA LEU A 171 -14.23 0.76 -8.07
C LEU A 171 -15.00 2.01 -7.65
N LEU A 172 -14.93 3.07 -8.44
CA LEU A 172 -15.52 4.39 -8.11
C LEU A 172 -17.04 4.40 -8.26
N ASP A 173 -17.57 3.56 -9.13
CA ASP A 173 -18.99 3.40 -9.44
C ASP A 173 -19.70 2.43 -8.48
N ARG A 174 -19.03 1.98 -7.41
CA ARG A 174 -19.58 1.01 -6.46
C ARG A 174 -19.29 1.40 -5.01
N PRO A 175 -20.20 1.09 -4.07
CA PRO A 175 -19.95 1.30 -2.67
C PRO A 175 -18.73 0.49 -2.19
N VAL A 176 -18.00 1.06 -1.24
CA VAL A 176 -16.90 0.38 -0.54
C VAL A 176 -17.45 -0.88 0.14
N GLY A 177 -16.80 -2.03 -0.08
CA GLY A 177 -17.29 -3.34 0.38
C GLY A 177 -17.42 -3.46 1.91
N GLU A 178 -18.26 -4.39 2.36
CA GLU A 178 -18.60 -4.57 3.79
C GLU A 178 -17.40 -4.74 4.71
N LYS A 179 -16.37 -5.46 4.24
CA LYS A 179 -15.15 -5.73 5.01
C LYS A 179 -14.26 -4.50 5.24
N TYR A 180 -14.45 -3.40 4.51
CA TYR A 180 -13.56 -2.24 4.49
C TYR A 180 -14.09 -1.07 5.34
N SER A 181 -14.41 -1.34 6.60
CA SER A 181 -14.80 -0.28 7.54
C SER A 181 -13.68 0.74 7.74
N PHE A 182 -14.07 1.99 7.92
CA PHE A 182 -13.21 3.18 8.01
C PHE A 182 -12.34 3.41 6.77
N MET A 183 -12.87 3.06 5.59
CA MET A 183 -12.18 3.28 4.33
C MET A 183 -13.07 4.01 3.32
N PHE A 184 -12.42 4.67 2.36
CA PHE A 184 -13.04 5.27 1.19
C PHE A 184 -12.24 4.92 -0.07
N CYS A 185 -12.89 4.98 -1.23
CA CYS A 185 -12.23 4.83 -2.51
C CYS A 185 -11.78 6.19 -3.00
N HIS A 186 -10.49 6.42 -3.22
CA HIS A 186 -10.00 7.73 -3.66
C HIS A 186 -10.15 7.90 -5.18
N ASN A 187 -10.70 9.04 -5.60
CA ASN A 187 -11.09 9.31 -6.99
C ASN A 187 -9.92 9.25 -7.97
N GLU A 188 -8.77 9.82 -7.61
CA GLU A 188 -7.65 9.91 -8.57
C GLU A 188 -6.80 8.63 -8.60
N THR A 189 -6.55 8.04 -7.42
CA THR A 189 -5.66 6.88 -7.33
C THR A 189 -6.38 5.57 -7.64
N GLY A 190 -7.69 5.49 -7.38
CA GLY A 190 -8.48 4.26 -7.49
C GLY A 190 -8.10 3.22 -6.42
N ASN A 191 -7.54 3.67 -5.31
CA ASN A 191 -7.14 2.83 -4.18
C ASN A 191 -8.05 3.08 -2.98
N LEU A 192 -8.17 2.07 -2.12
CA LEU A 192 -8.76 2.26 -0.80
C LEU A 192 -7.79 3.01 0.10
N TRP A 193 -8.32 4.00 0.80
CA TRP A 193 -7.62 4.73 1.83
C TRP A 193 -8.29 4.48 3.16
N VAL A 194 -7.48 4.30 4.19
CA VAL A 194 -7.93 4.19 5.58
C VAL A 194 -7.98 5.60 6.17
N ILE A 195 -9.14 5.99 6.70
CA ILE A 195 -9.28 7.29 7.36
C ILE A 195 -8.57 7.26 8.72
N GLY A 196 -7.76 8.29 8.99
CA GLY A 196 -7.15 8.52 10.29
C GLY A 196 -7.90 9.57 11.11
N GLN A 197 -7.37 9.88 12.29
CA GLN A 197 -7.81 11.08 13.04
C GLN A 197 -7.40 12.35 12.31
N LEU A 198 -6.22 12.31 11.69
CA LEU A 198 -5.65 13.41 10.93
C LEU A 198 -5.65 13.11 9.42
N ASN A 199 -5.78 14.16 8.62
CA ASN A 199 -5.62 14.13 7.17
C ASN A 199 -4.13 13.96 6.80
N VAL A 200 -3.78 13.96 5.51
CA VAL A 200 -2.38 13.84 5.05
C VAL A 200 -1.48 15.04 5.44
N ASN A 201 -2.09 16.17 5.80
CA ASN A 201 -1.42 17.39 6.24
C ASN A 201 -1.15 17.39 7.76
N GLY A 202 -1.91 16.62 8.54
CA GLY A 202 -1.84 16.57 10.00
C GLY A 202 -2.97 17.32 10.71
N ASP A 203 -4.00 17.77 10.01
CA ASP A 203 -5.18 18.40 10.61
C ASP A 203 -6.27 17.36 10.90
N GLU A 204 -7.15 17.64 11.86
CA GLU A 204 -8.30 16.79 12.15
C GLU A 204 -9.20 16.60 10.92
N VAL A 205 -9.55 15.34 10.67
CA VAL A 205 -10.44 14.99 9.57
C VAL A 205 -11.87 15.48 9.86
N ARG A 206 -12.45 16.21 8.90
CA ARG A 206 -13.77 16.81 9.05
C ARG A 206 -14.88 15.97 8.46
N LYS A 207 -15.85 15.68 9.30
CA LYS A 207 -16.99 14.82 9.04
C LYS A 207 -18.26 15.63 8.80
N HIS A 208 -19.06 15.22 7.83
CA HIS A 208 -20.41 15.75 7.59
C HIS A 208 -21.49 14.73 7.99
N TRP A 209 -22.69 15.23 8.31
CA TRP A 209 -23.83 14.38 8.67
C TRP A 209 -24.56 13.78 7.45
N THR A 210 -24.18 14.18 6.24
CA THR A 210 -24.71 13.67 4.98
C THR A 210 -24.40 12.18 4.82
N GLN A 211 -25.44 11.38 4.59
CA GLN A 211 -25.29 9.98 4.20
C GLN A 211 -24.93 9.89 2.72
N CYS A 212 -24.15 8.89 2.37
CA CYS A 212 -23.71 8.63 1.00
C CYS A 212 -23.62 7.13 0.75
N GLN A 213 -23.42 6.73 -0.50
CA GLN A 213 -22.97 5.39 -0.89
C GLN A 213 -21.73 5.47 -1.78
N LEU A 214 -21.63 6.55 -2.56
CA LEU A 214 -20.54 6.86 -3.48
C LEU A 214 -20.00 8.27 -3.20
N ASN A 215 -18.78 8.56 -3.67
CA ASN A 215 -18.18 9.89 -3.53
C ASN A 215 -19.02 10.97 -4.24
N GLU A 216 -19.66 10.62 -5.35
CA GLU A 216 -20.50 11.55 -6.12
C GLU A 216 -21.67 12.11 -5.31
N ASP A 217 -22.19 11.34 -4.33
CA ASP A 217 -23.27 11.77 -3.43
C ASP A 217 -22.83 12.92 -2.51
N CYS A 218 -21.53 13.07 -2.26
CA CYS A 218 -20.96 14.09 -1.38
C CYS A 218 -20.60 15.39 -2.09
N GLY A 219 -20.45 15.35 -3.42
CA GLY A 219 -19.96 16.48 -4.22
C GLY A 219 -18.43 16.61 -4.23
N LYS A 220 -17.95 17.65 -4.95
CA LYS A 220 -16.51 17.87 -5.19
C LYS A 220 -15.80 18.30 -3.90
N GLY A 221 -14.61 17.75 -3.66
CA GLY A 221 -13.79 18.02 -2.46
C GLY A 221 -14.18 17.16 -1.25
N PHE A 222 -15.08 16.18 -1.46
CA PHE A 222 -15.55 15.28 -0.42
C PHE A 222 -15.45 13.82 -0.86
N VAL A 223 -15.34 12.94 0.13
CA VAL A 223 -15.30 11.48 -0.07
C VAL A 223 -16.35 10.80 0.79
N CYS A 224 -16.89 9.69 0.29
CA CYS A 224 -17.82 8.84 1.01
C CYS A 224 -17.06 7.76 1.77
N VAL A 225 -17.03 7.87 3.09
CA VAL A 225 -16.32 6.96 3.98
C VAL A 225 -17.32 5.98 4.58
N LYS A 226 -16.98 4.69 4.53
CA LYS A 226 -17.72 3.64 5.25
C LYS A 226 -17.31 3.68 6.72
N GLU A 227 -18.13 4.17 7.64
CA GLU A 227 -17.79 4.18 9.07
C GLU A 227 -17.94 2.80 9.71
N ASP A 228 -18.94 2.01 9.29
CA ASP A 228 -19.14 0.64 9.77
C ASP A 228 -19.93 -0.20 8.74
N LEU A 229 -20.45 -1.36 9.14
CA LEU A 229 -21.21 -2.25 8.26
C LEU A 229 -22.40 -1.56 7.59
N CYS A 230 -23.08 -0.64 8.29
CA CYS A 230 -24.35 -0.06 7.87
C CYS A 230 -24.31 1.46 7.60
N ARG A 231 -23.21 2.15 7.94
CA ARG A 231 -23.12 3.62 7.88
C ARG A 231 -22.02 4.09 6.96
N TYR A 232 -22.40 5.00 6.06
CA TYR A 232 -21.52 5.73 5.15
C TYR A 232 -21.79 7.22 5.32
N ARG A 233 -20.74 8.03 5.34
CA ARG A 233 -20.85 9.47 5.52
C ARG A 233 -19.85 10.24 4.69
N CYS A 234 -20.22 11.47 4.36
CA CYS A 234 -19.34 12.39 3.66
C CYS A 234 -18.30 13.00 4.61
N TYR A 235 -17.08 13.12 4.11
CA TYR A 235 -15.96 13.79 4.76
C TYR A 235 -15.32 14.76 3.77
N GLU A 236 -14.75 15.87 4.25
CA GLU A 236 -13.79 16.64 3.45
C GLU A 236 -12.68 15.68 3.02
N ASP A 237 -12.26 15.72 1.75
CA ASP A 237 -11.28 14.78 1.21
C ASP A 237 -9.98 14.86 2.02
N PRO A 238 -9.65 13.83 2.83
CA PRO A 238 -8.54 13.88 3.77
C PRO A 238 -7.19 13.70 3.07
N THR A 239 -7.18 13.59 1.74
CA THR A 239 -5.99 13.43 0.90
C THR A 239 -5.59 14.71 0.18
N GLU A 240 -6.41 15.76 0.23
CA GLU A 240 -6.07 17.06 -0.35
C GLU A 240 -4.85 17.64 0.37
N VAL A 241 -3.73 17.71 -0.35
CA VAL A 241 -2.49 18.29 0.16
C VAL A 241 -2.60 19.81 0.03
N ILE A 242 -2.65 20.50 1.18
CA ILE A 242 -2.69 21.95 1.22
C ILE A 242 -1.25 22.47 1.33
N ASP A 243 -0.81 23.23 0.34
CA ASP A 243 0.46 23.94 0.39
C ASP A 243 0.28 25.25 1.20
N TYR A 244 0.42 25.13 2.51
CA TYR A 244 0.32 26.26 3.43
C TYR A 244 1.37 27.34 3.16
N ASP A 245 2.57 26.97 2.67
CA ASP A 245 3.63 27.93 2.38
C ASP A 245 3.23 28.84 1.21
N SER A 246 2.63 28.25 0.17
CA SER A 246 2.07 28.99 -0.95
C SER A 246 0.93 29.92 -0.52
N ILE A 247 0.02 29.43 0.35
CA ILE A 247 -1.08 30.25 0.89
C ILE A 247 -0.54 31.41 1.72
N ILE A 248 0.39 31.14 2.65
CA ILE A 248 0.99 32.16 3.51
C ILE A 248 1.73 33.20 2.64
N LEU A 249 2.46 32.77 1.61
CA LEU A 249 3.14 33.68 0.70
C LEU A 249 2.15 34.60 -0.04
N GLN A 250 1.02 34.04 -0.53
CA GLN A 250 -0.04 34.84 -1.17
C GLN A 250 -0.66 35.85 -0.20
N VAL A 251 -0.96 35.43 1.03
CA VAL A 251 -1.50 36.30 2.07
C VAL A 251 -0.50 37.42 2.42
N LEU A 252 0.78 37.08 2.63
CA LEU A 252 1.83 38.07 2.88
C LEU A 252 1.98 39.04 1.71
N ALA A 253 1.94 38.56 0.46
CA ALA A 253 1.99 39.42 -0.72
C ALA A 253 0.80 40.39 -0.80
N MET A 254 -0.41 39.94 -0.46
CA MET A 254 -1.60 40.80 -0.40
C MET A 254 -1.45 41.96 0.59
N PHE A 255 -0.74 41.78 1.70
CA PHE A 255 -0.51 42.85 2.68
C PHE A 255 0.74 43.70 2.40
N LEU A 256 1.83 43.08 1.92
CA LEU A 256 3.10 43.76 1.71
C LEU A 256 3.15 44.60 0.42
N LEU A 257 2.53 44.15 -0.67
CA LEU A 257 2.53 44.90 -1.93
C LEU A 257 1.84 46.27 -1.81
N PRO A 258 0.66 46.40 -1.17
CA PRO A 258 0.06 47.71 -0.93
C PRO A 258 0.91 48.62 -0.05
N LEU A 259 1.58 48.08 0.98
CA LEU A 259 2.46 48.86 1.85
C LEU A 259 3.70 49.37 1.09
N ILE A 260 4.33 48.53 0.27
CA ILE A 260 5.46 48.92 -0.58
C ILE A 260 5.03 49.99 -1.59
N PHE A 261 3.85 49.81 -2.20
CA PHE A 261 3.30 50.79 -3.12
C PHE A 261 3.05 52.14 -2.42
N LEU A 262 2.40 52.13 -1.26
CA LEU A 262 2.14 53.34 -0.47
C LEU A 262 3.44 54.05 -0.06
N ALA A 263 4.44 53.30 0.44
CA ALA A 263 5.74 53.85 0.81
C ALA A 263 6.46 54.46 -0.40
N SER A 264 6.36 53.82 -1.58
CA SER A 264 6.95 54.31 -2.83
C SER A 264 6.29 55.60 -3.29
N VAL A 265 4.95 55.69 -3.19
CA VAL A 265 4.21 56.93 -3.49
C VAL A 265 4.64 58.04 -2.53
N ILE A 266 4.69 57.78 -1.22
CA ILE A 266 5.13 58.76 -0.21
C ILE A 266 6.54 59.27 -0.53
N PHE A 267 7.49 58.35 -0.77
CA PHE A 267 8.87 58.70 -1.09
C PHE A 267 8.98 59.56 -2.36
N LEU A 268 8.23 59.21 -3.42
CA LEU A 268 8.19 60.00 -4.64
C LEU A 268 7.58 61.38 -4.40
N THR A 269 6.46 61.50 -3.66
CA THR A 269 5.89 62.81 -3.33
C THR A 269 6.88 63.67 -2.55
N VAL A 270 7.54 63.14 -1.51
CA VAL A 270 8.51 63.92 -0.72
C VAL A 270 9.70 64.37 -1.57
N LYS A 271 10.20 63.51 -2.47
CA LYS A 271 11.36 63.84 -3.31
C LYS A 271 11.07 64.86 -4.42
N TYR A 272 9.82 64.98 -4.87
CA TYR A 272 9.42 65.85 -5.99
C TYR A 272 8.60 67.09 -5.56
N LEU A 273 8.42 67.30 -4.25
CA LEU A 273 7.80 68.51 -3.66
C LEU A 273 8.82 69.51 -3.10
N ASP A 274 10.12 69.21 -3.20
CA ASP A 274 11.25 70.16 -3.13
C ASP A 274 11.70 70.55 -4.56
#